data_AF-A0A1Y2C3Q3-F1
#
_entry.id   AF-A0A1Y2C3Q3-F1
#
_cell.length_a   1.000
_cell.length_b   1.000
_cell.length_c   1.000
_cell.angle_alpha   90.00
_cell.angle_beta   90.00
_cell.angle_gamma   90.00
#
_symmetry.space_group_name_H-M   'P 1'
#
loop_
_entity.id
_entity.type
_entity.pdbx_description
1 polymer ?
#
loop_
_entity_poly.entity_id
_entity_poly.type
_entity_poly.pdbx_seq_one_letter_code
_entity_poly.pdbx_strand_id
1 'polypeptide(L)'
;MALRPKPLIGVLLLTITGCLFFLLSDPNSSLGLDDSELALLDTFTDTQPYGTIQWPMNNETGFTIPELLQLCVSGSSAAISRFYAFDGPQTQLIGLGLANCFPIEIVLHPDARNMDSCSDIVHLIYYSAARLSSDYSTNKLMACPILFTPSPQLLETHQHTLLPFAHRILCKTKSVCTAAQALIASTPKASHIETKYTSHATPDITLLISSPQDQDYSKIFHKVDSTSPSFTTTLLNCWSKHPTWPVLTIASAYPLTETPAPNIVFVPLTPLQPLWTAQATSGIHILPSHISISLHTLNTARAASALTITLDSSLVREIFTDTVSGILQVLAMSVPDRRKLGKKAREAYDRDTAIYVEFVRGLRKEADTWISRKEFKSEL
;
A
#
# COMPACT_ATOMS: atom_id res chain seq x y z
N MET A 1 14.84 64.91 -38.25
CA MET A 1 14.48 63.50 -38.52
C MET A 1 15.11 62.64 -37.44
N ALA A 2 14.31 62.18 -36.48
CA ALA A 2 14.75 61.39 -35.34
C ALA A 2 14.80 59.90 -35.71
N LEU A 3 15.96 59.27 -35.56
CA LEU A 3 16.13 57.82 -35.67
C LEU A 3 15.93 57.19 -34.29
N ARG A 4 14.89 56.37 -34.15
CA ARG A 4 14.64 55.55 -32.96
C ARG A 4 15.58 54.32 -32.99
N PRO A 5 16.22 53.94 -31.87
CA PRO A 5 16.84 52.63 -31.75
C PRO A 5 15.80 51.56 -31.42
N LYS A 6 15.90 50.41 -32.08
CA LYS A 6 15.15 49.18 -31.76
C LYS A 6 15.83 48.45 -30.59
N PRO A 7 15.09 47.78 -29.68
CA PRO A 7 15.72 46.96 -28.65
C PRO A 7 16.23 45.63 -29.24
N LEU A 8 17.46 45.27 -28.87
CA LEU A 8 17.98 43.91 -29.04
C LEU A 8 17.24 42.97 -28.08
N ILE A 9 16.52 41.99 -28.63
CA ILE A 9 16.06 40.82 -27.90
C ILE A 9 17.22 39.82 -27.92
N GLY A 10 17.97 39.78 -26.82
CA GLY A 10 18.96 38.73 -26.56
C GLY A 10 18.25 37.45 -26.17
N VAL A 11 18.24 36.47 -27.08
CA VAL A 11 17.87 35.09 -26.80
C VAL A 11 19.04 34.43 -26.09
N LEU A 12 18.91 34.19 -24.79
CA LEU A 12 19.87 33.42 -24.00
C LEU A 12 19.56 31.93 -24.19
N LEU A 13 20.29 31.28 -25.12
CA LEU A 13 20.35 29.82 -25.21
C LEU A 13 21.29 29.32 -24.10
N LEU A 14 20.72 28.70 -23.05
CA LEU A 14 21.49 27.96 -22.07
C LEU A 14 21.60 26.50 -22.54
N THR A 15 22.73 26.15 -23.11
CA THR A 15 23.16 24.77 -23.34
C THR A 15 23.55 24.15 -22.00
N ILE A 16 22.76 23.20 -21.51
CA ILE A 16 23.16 22.34 -20.38
C ILE A 16 23.95 21.17 -20.96
N THR A 17 25.27 21.28 -20.83
CA THR A 17 26.24 20.21 -21.08
C THR A 17 26.14 19.18 -19.96
N GLY A 18 26.19 17.90 -20.32
CA GLY A 18 25.78 16.77 -19.49
C GLY A 18 26.66 16.45 -18.28
N CYS A 19 26.00 15.82 -17.31
CA CYS A 19 26.62 14.91 -16.34
C CYS A 19 26.07 13.50 -16.62
N LEU A 20 26.79 12.77 -17.47
CA LEU A 20 26.63 11.34 -17.64
C LEU A 20 27.38 10.66 -16.48
N PHE A 21 26.68 10.27 -15.42
CA PHE A 21 27.25 9.44 -14.37
C PHE A 21 27.36 8.00 -14.90
N PHE A 22 28.57 7.59 -15.25
CA PHE A 22 28.93 6.19 -15.37
C PHE A 22 28.99 5.58 -13.96
N LEU A 23 28.01 4.77 -13.60
CA LEU A 23 28.17 3.79 -12.52
C LEU A 23 28.99 2.63 -13.11
N LEU A 24 30.30 2.67 -12.88
CA LEU A 24 31.15 1.49 -13.00
C LEU A 24 30.85 0.60 -11.80
N SER A 25 30.07 -0.45 -12.03
CA SER A 25 29.90 -1.57 -11.11
C SER A 25 31.21 -2.34 -11.00
N ASP A 26 31.75 -2.43 -9.79
CA ASP A 26 32.91 -3.25 -9.44
C ASP A 26 32.53 -4.74 -9.48
N PRO A 27 33.08 -5.56 -10.40
CA PRO A 27 32.71 -6.96 -10.55
C PRO A 27 33.28 -7.88 -9.46
N ASN A 28 34.01 -7.35 -8.46
CA ASN A 28 34.68 -8.16 -7.44
C ASN A 28 34.24 -7.87 -5.99
N SER A 29 33.12 -7.18 -5.76
CA SER A 29 32.55 -7.04 -4.42
C SER A 29 31.82 -8.33 -4.00
N SER A 30 32.58 -9.30 -3.49
CA SER A 30 32.05 -10.42 -2.73
C SER A 30 31.47 -9.89 -1.40
N LEU A 31 30.14 -9.78 -1.34
CA LEU A 31 29.43 -9.70 -0.07
C LEU A 31 29.59 -11.05 0.63
N GLY A 32 30.64 -11.15 1.44
CA GLY A 32 30.81 -12.22 2.41
C GLY A 32 29.69 -12.14 3.43
N LEU A 33 28.65 -12.96 3.23
CA LEU A 33 27.72 -13.32 4.28
C LEU A 33 28.43 -14.32 5.20
N ASP A 34 28.43 -14.01 6.49
CA ASP A 34 29.03 -14.79 7.56
C ASP A 34 28.27 -16.14 7.72
N ASP A 35 28.99 -17.26 7.69
CA ASP A 35 28.49 -18.64 7.77
C ASP A 35 27.91 -19.00 9.17
N SER A 36 27.59 -18.02 10.00
CA SER A 36 27.03 -18.21 11.36
C SER A 36 25.52 -18.01 11.49
N GLU A 37 24.80 -17.66 10.41
CA GLU A 37 23.31 -17.58 10.37
C GLU A 37 22.62 -18.82 9.74
N LEU A 38 23.38 -19.83 9.32
CA LEU A 38 22.84 -21.07 8.74
C LEU A 38 22.58 -22.20 9.76
N ALA A 39 22.81 -21.97 11.05
CA ALA A 39 22.62 -22.96 12.11
C ALA A 39 21.31 -22.79 12.92
N LEU A 40 20.42 -21.87 12.54
CA LEU A 40 19.13 -21.64 13.21
C LEU A 40 17.90 -22.13 12.42
N LEU A 41 18.10 -22.80 11.28
CA LEU A 41 17.04 -23.33 10.41
C LEU A 41 16.89 -24.86 10.45
N ASP A 42 17.69 -25.56 11.25
CA ASP A 42 17.73 -27.04 11.25
C ASP A 42 16.95 -27.71 12.40
N THR A 43 15.93 -27.03 12.93
CA THR A 43 14.96 -27.61 13.88
C THR A 43 13.51 -27.33 13.48
N PHE A 44 13.14 -27.68 12.25
CA PHE A 44 11.74 -27.93 11.89
C PHE A 44 11.59 -29.33 11.30
N THR A 45 11.75 -30.32 12.18
CA THR A 45 11.16 -31.65 11.99
C THR A 45 9.72 -31.60 12.50
N ASP A 46 8.78 -31.23 11.63
CA ASP A 46 7.51 -31.95 11.58
C ASP A 46 6.90 -31.82 10.18
N THR A 47 7.09 -32.87 9.39
CA THR A 47 6.34 -33.09 8.16
C THR A 47 4.86 -33.17 8.50
N GLN A 48 4.11 -32.08 8.33
CA GLN A 48 2.67 -32.14 8.14
C GLN A 48 2.43 -32.31 6.63
N PRO A 49 2.24 -33.54 6.11
CA PRO A 49 1.99 -33.76 4.68
C PRO A 49 0.62 -33.25 4.23
N TYR A 50 -0.18 -32.69 5.12
CA TYR A 50 -1.53 -32.18 4.85
C TYR A 50 -1.62 -30.71 5.19
N GLY A 51 -2.16 -29.93 4.27
CA GLY A 51 -2.47 -28.53 4.52
C GLY A 51 -3.56 -28.40 5.57
N THR A 52 -3.50 -27.32 6.33
CA THR A 52 -4.44 -27.01 7.40
C THR A 52 -5.44 -25.96 6.92
N ILE A 53 -6.73 -26.23 7.12
CA ILE A 53 -7.78 -25.22 6.95
C ILE A 53 -7.99 -24.51 8.28
N GLN A 54 -7.77 -23.20 8.28
CA GLN A 54 -8.12 -22.32 9.37
C GLN A 54 -9.53 -21.76 9.15
N TRP A 55 -10.34 -21.82 10.20
CA TRP A 55 -11.71 -21.31 10.24
C TRP A 55 -11.77 -20.06 11.13
N PRO A 56 -12.71 -19.14 10.87
CA PRO A 56 -12.91 -17.97 11.74
C PRO A 56 -13.33 -18.40 13.14
N MET A 57 -12.86 -17.70 14.18
CA MET A 57 -13.11 -18.09 15.58
C MET A 57 -14.61 -18.23 15.92
N ASN A 58 -15.46 -17.45 15.24
CA ASN A 58 -16.89 -17.41 15.51
C ASN A 58 -17.73 -18.38 14.65
N ASN A 59 -17.11 -19.19 13.79
CA ASN A 59 -17.70 -20.20 12.86
C ASN A 59 -18.91 -19.79 11.98
N GLU A 60 -19.57 -18.66 12.21
CA GLU A 60 -20.85 -18.30 11.58
C GLU A 60 -20.78 -17.08 10.65
N THR A 61 -19.83 -16.14 10.87
CA THR A 61 -19.84 -14.82 10.19
C THR A 61 -18.71 -14.59 9.19
N GLY A 62 -17.79 -15.55 9.04
CA GLY A 62 -16.53 -15.37 8.33
C GLY A 62 -15.47 -14.63 9.17
N PHE A 63 -14.26 -14.54 8.64
CA PHE A 63 -13.18 -13.74 9.23
C PHE A 63 -13.54 -12.25 9.23
N THR A 64 -13.18 -11.59 10.33
CA THR A 64 -13.17 -10.14 10.47
C THR A 64 -12.05 -9.54 9.62
N ILE A 65 -12.13 -8.23 9.33
CA ILE A 65 -11.06 -7.50 8.64
C ILE A 65 -9.71 -7.63 9.38
N PRO A 66 -9.62 -7.45 10.72
CA PRO A 66 -8.37 -7.68 11.45
C PRO A 66 -7.80 -9.09 11.26
N GLU A 67 -8.64 -10.14 11.33
CA GLU A 67 -8.19 -11.52 11.12
C GLU A 67 -7.68 -11.72 9.69
N LEU A 68 -8.41 -11.24 8.67
CA LEU A 68 -7.98 -11.30 7.28
C LEU A 68 -6.66 -10.56 7.04
N LEU A 69 -6.48 -9.41 7.69
CA LEU A 69 -5.26 -8.61 7.58
C LEU A 69 -4.07 -9.33 8.21
N GLN A 70 -4.27 -9.92 9.39
CA GLN A 70 -3.27 -10.75 10.01
C GLN A 70 -2.91 -11.94 9.10
N LEU A 71 -3.90 -12.68 8.61
CA LEU A 71 -3.69 -13.83 7.71
C LEU A 71 -2.94 -13.44 6.43
N CYS A 72 -3.28 -12.29 5.83
CA CYS A 72 -2.61 -11.82 4.62
C CYS A 72 -1.16 -11.41 4.87
N VAL A 73 -0.89 -10.68 5.97
CA VAL A 73 0.45 -10.14 6.26
C VAL A 73 1.38 -11.21 6.84
N SER A 74 0.90 -12.09 7.72
CA SER A 74 1.74 -13.11 8.36
C SER A 74 1.77 -14.45 7.64
N GLY A 75 0.86 -14.69 6.69
CA GLY A 75 0.59 -16.04 6.19
C GLY A 75 1.37 -16.46 4.95
N SER A 76 1.93 -17.68 5.00
CA SER A 76 2.26 -18.54 3.87
C SER A 76 1.01 -19.12 3.17
N SER A 77 -0.19 -18.80 3.66
CA SER A 77 -1.44 -19.40 3.21
C SER A 77 -1.58 -19.35 1.68
N ALA A 78 -1.76 -20.53 1.08
CA ALA A 78 -1.92 -20.68 -0.35
C ALA A 78 -3.27 -20.11 -0.84
N ALA A 79 -4.27 -20.05 0.03
CA ALA A 79 -5.55 -19.39 -0.25
C ALA A 79 -6.16 -18.71 0.99
N ILE A 80 -6.73 -17.52 0.82
CA ILE A 80 -7.48 -16.80 1.86
C ILE A 80 -8.81 -16.33 1.27
N SER A 81 -9.91 -16.73 1.89
CA SER A 81 -11.26 -16.24 1.58
C SER A 81 -11.90 -15.66 2.84
N ARG A 82 -13.12 -15.14 2.70
CA ARG A 82 -13.89 -14.68 3.87
C ARG A 82 -14.20 -15.81 4.87
N PHE A 83 -14.28 -17.06 4.42
CA PHE A 83 -14.79 -18.15 5.25
C PHE A 83 -13.74 -19.17 5.66
N TYR A 84 -12.58 -19.18 4.99
CA TYR A 84 -11.50 -20.12 5.29
C TYR A 84 -10.16 -19.55 4.82
N ALA A 85 -9.09 -19.95 5.49
CA ALA A 85 -7.72 -19.79 5.02
C ALA A 85 -7.06 -21.17 4.96
N PHE A 86 -6.34 -21.46 3.88
CA PHE A 86 -5.67 -22.74 3.69
C PHE A 86 -4.17 -22.54 3.68
N ASP A 87 -3.49 -23.22 4.59
CA ASP A 87 -2.03 -23.25 4.69
C ASP A 87 -1.52 -24.63 4.30
N GLY A 88 -0.90 -24.75 3.14
CA GLY A 88 -0.42 -26.02 2.61
C GLY A 88 -0.14 -26.01 1.12
N PRO A 89 0.30 -27.15 0.56
CA PRO A 89 0.63 -27.25 -0.85
C PRO A 89 -0.60 -27.03 -1.74
N GLN A 90 -0.41 -26.28 -2.81
CA GLN A 90 -1.49 -25.95 -3.75
C GLN A 90 -2.14 -27.19 -4.38
N THR A 91 -1.38 -28.28 -4.59
CA THR A 91 -1.89 -29.55 -5.13
C THR A 91 -3.05 -30.12 -4.30
N GLN A 92 -3.13 -29.78 -3.02
CA GLN A 92 -4.18 -30.24 -2.13
C GLN A 92 -5.47 -29.42 -2.23
N LEU A 93 -5.40 -28.18 -2.74
CA LEU A 93 -6.61 -27.39 -3.03
C LEU A 93 -7.51 -28.11 -4.04
N ILE A 94 -6.91 -28.85 -4.99
CA ILE A 94 -7.66 -29.66 -5.97
C ILE A 94 -8.44 -30.76 -5.26
N GLY A 95 -7.77 -31.51 -4.36
CA GLY A 95 -8.41 -32.57 -3.58
C GLY A 95 -9.53 -32.07 -2.67
N LEU A 96 -9.45 -30.82 -2.23
CA LEU A 96 -10.48 -30.16 -1.42
C LEU A 96 -11.61 -29.51 -2.25
N GLY A 97 -11.57 -29.59 -3.58
CA GLY A 97 -12.51 -28.88 -4.46
C GLY A 97 -12.37 -27.35 -4.41
N LEU A 98 -11.32 -26.85 -3.77
CA LEU A 98 -11.00 -25.43 -3.63
C LEU A 98 -10.16 -24.92 -4.80
N ALA A 99 -9.77 -25.76 -5.77
CA ALA A 99 -9.06 -25.31 -6.97
C ALA A 99 -9.97 -24.57 -7.97
N ASN A 100 -11.29 -24.65 -7.82
CA ASN A 100 -12.25 -23.98 -8.70
C ASN A 100 -12.07 -22.44 -8.68
N CYS A 101 -12.45 -21.79 -9.79
CA CYS A 101 -12.47 -20.33 -9.86
C CYS A 101 -13.42 -19.77 -8.81
N PHE A 102 -12.94 -18.80 -8.03
CA PHE A 102 -13.84 -17.91 -7.30
C PHE A 102 -14.38 -16.85 -8.26
N PRO A 103 -15.54 -16.27 -7.94
CA PRO A 103 -16.08 -15.13 -8.69
C PRO A 103 -15.07 -14.00 -8.84
N ILE A 104 -14.29 -13.74 -7.80
CA ILE A 104 -13.19 -12.80 -7.84
C ILE A 104 -11.96 -13.49 -7.25
N GLU A 105 -10.98 -13.75 -8.10
CA GLU A 105 -9.68 -14.27 -7.70
C GLU A 105 -8.66 -13.12 -7.68
N ILE A 106 -7.93 -13.01 -6.57
CA ILE A 106 -6.82 -12.09 -6.40
C ILE A 106 -5.56 -12.93 -6.36
N VAL A 107 -4.57 -12.58 -7.18
CA VAL A 107 -3.30 -13.29 -7.20
C VAL A 107 -2.21 -12.32 -6.75
N LEU A 108 -1.57 -12.64 -5.62
CA LEU A 108 -0.47 -11.86 -5.07
C LEU A 108 0.64 -12.77 -4.56
N HIS A 109 1.87 -12.43 -4.94
CA HIS A 109 3.05 -13.19 -4.60
C HIS A 109 3.24 -13.10 -3.09
N PRO A 110 3.63 -14.18 -2.40
CA PRO A 110 3.88 -14.13 -0.97
C PRO A 110 4.77 -12.94 -0.55
N ASP A 111 5.86 -12.70 -1.27
CA ASP A 111 6.78 -11.57 -0.99
C ASP A 111 6.17 -10.18 -1.22
N ALA A 112 5.08 -10.10 -2.01
CA ALA A 112 4.36 -8.86 -2.22
C ALA A 112 3.26 -8.62 -1.17
N ARG A 113 3.02 -9.59 -0.27
CA ARG A 113 2.11 -9.47 0.87
C ARG A 113 2.77 -8.64 1.96
N ASN A 114 2.45 -7.36 1.94
CA ASN A 114 2.79 -6.43 3.00
C ASN A 114 1.52 -5.72 3.45
N MET A 115 1.61 -4.92 4.51
CA MET A 115 0.48 -4.17 5.05
C MET A 115 -0.25 -3.35 3.97
N ASP A 116 0.51 -2.72 3.09
CA ASP A 116 -0.01 -1.84 2.04
C ASP A 116 -0.86 -2.64 1.04
N SER A 117 -0.30 -3.71 0.47
CA SER A 117 -1.01 -4.61 -0.45
C SER A 117 -2.20 -5.31 0.21
N CYS A 118 -2.02 -5.82 1.43
CA CYS A 118 -3.02 -6.60 2.12
C CYS A 118 -4.24 -5.77 2.50
N SER A 119 -4.08 -4.48 2.84
CA SER A 119 -5.19 -3.61 3.21
C SER A 119 -6.31 -3.52 2.17
N ASP A 120 -5.94 -3.50 0.88
CA ASP A 120 -6.91 -3.47 -0.21
C ASP A 120 -7.51 -4.86 -0.46
N ILE A 121 -6.67 -5.89 -0.39
CA ILE A 121 -7.05 -7.28 -0.63
C ILE A 121 -8.09 -7.75 0.39
N VAL A 122 -7.89 -7.44 1.67
CA VAL A 122 -8.82 -7.87 2.72
C VAL A 122 -10.20 -7.25 2.55
N HIS A 123 -10.29 -6.02 2.03
CA HIS A 123 -11.58 -5.43 1.73
C HIS A 123 -12.28 -6.06 0.54
N LEU A 124 -11.53 -6.42 -0.51
CA LEU A 124 -12.06 -7.22 -1.61
C LEU A 124 -12.59 -8.56 -1.08
N ILE A 125 -11.79 -9.29 -0.28
CA ILE A 125 -12.23 -10.55 0.32
C ILE A 125 -13.50 -10.33 1.17
N TYR A 126 -13.51 -9.32 2.04
CA TYR A 126 -14.60 -9.10 2.98
C TYR A 126 -15.91 -8.66 2.31
N TYR A 127 -15.85 -7.69 1.39
CA TYR A 127 -17.03 -7.07 0.79
C TYR A 127 -17.48 -7.68 -0.54
N SER A 128 -16.60 -8.33 -1.30
CA SER A 128 -16.97 -9.01 -2.55
C SER A 128 -16.83 -10.52 -2.51
N ALA A 129 -16.50 -11.11 -1.35
CA ALA A 129 -16.25 -12.54 -1.22
C ALA A 129 -15.20 -13.02 -2.24
N ALA A 130 -14.19 -12.18 -2.49
CA ALA A 130 -13.02 -12.54 -3.26
C ALA A 130 -12.18 -13.58 -2.51
N ARG A 131 -11.24 -14.18 -3.23
CA ARG A 131 -10.22 -15.06 -2.66
C ARG A 131 -8.84 -14.63 -3.10
N LEU A 132 -7.93 -14.47 -2.14
CA LEU A 132 -6.51 -14.36 -2.40
C LEU A 132 -5.93 -15.76 -2.62
N SER A 133 -5.15 -15.93 -3.68
CA SER A 133 -4.43 -17.16 -3.99
C SER A 133 -2.96 -16.90 -4.27
N SER A 134 -2.11 -17.89 -3.98
CA SER A 134 -0.69 -17.87 -4.30
C SER A 134 -0.37 -18.40 -5.72
N ASP A 135 -1.35 -18.97 -6.42
CA ASP A 135 -1.15 -19.63 -7.72
C ASP A 135 -1.13 -18.65 -8.90
N TYR A 136 -0.07 -18.72 -9.70
CA TYR A 136 0.17 -17.96 -10.92
C TYR A 136 0.04 -18.79 -12.20
N SER A 137 -0.43 -20.04 -12.13
CA SER A 137 -0.48 -20.90 -13.30
C SER A 137 -1.30 -20.25 -14.42
N THR A 138 -0.72 -20.20 -15.62
CA THR A 138 -1.35 -19.63 -16.82
C THR A 138 -2.71 -20.26 -17.09
N ASN A 139 -2.87 -21.55 -16.80
CA ASN A 139 -4.14 -22.26 -16.92
C ASN A 139 -5.22 -21.67 -16.03
N LYS A 140 -4.89 -21.33 -14.78
CA LYS A 140 -5.83 -20.68 -13.85
C LYS A 140 -6.13 -19.24 -14.26
N LEU A 141 -5.13 -18.53 -14.77
CA LEU A 141 -5.31 -17.18 -15.31
C LEU A 141 -6.23 -17.14 -16.53
N MET A 142 -6.22 -18.18 -17.37
CA MET A 142 -7.15 -18.30 -18.51
C MET A 142 -8.56 -18.72 -18.09
N ALA A 143 -8.70 -19.45 -16.98
CA ALA A 143 -9.97 -20.04 -16.57
C ALA A 143 -10.84 -19.11 -15.69
N CYS A 144 -10.28 -18.05 -15.10
CA CYS A 144 -10.98 -17.22 -14.13
C CYS A 144 -10.99 -15.74 -14.54
N PRO A 145 -12.06 -14.97 -14.21
CA PRO A 145 -12.03 -13.52 -14.37
C PRO A 145 -10.96 -12.87 -13.49
N ILE A 146 -9.96 -12.23 -14.11
CA ILE A 146 -8.87 -11.56 -13.39
C ILE A 146 -9.16 -10.07 -13.24
N LEU A 147 -9.12 -9.61 -11.99
CA LEU A 147 -9.07 -8.18 -11.66
C LEU A 147 -7.61 -7.79 -11.39
N PHE A 148 -7.10 -6.83 -12.15
CA PHE A 148 -5.73 -6.35 -12.01
C PHE A 148 -5.70 -5.03 -11.24
N THR A 149 -4.98 -4.96 -10.12
CA THR A 149 -4.87 -3.75 -9.28
C THR A 149 -3.44 -3.23 -9.24
N PRO A 150 -2.94 -2.56 -10.29
CA PRO A 150 -1.54 -2.17 -10.35
C PRO A 150 -1.21 -1.10 -9.32
N SER A 151 -0.02 -1.17 -8.75
CA SER A 151 0.64 0.02 -8.20
C SER A 151 1.18 0.88 -9.35
N PRO A 152 1.41 2.18 -9.13
CA PRO A 152 2.07 3.03 -10.13
C PRO A 152 3.37 2.40 -10.66
N GLN A 153 4.21 1.87 -9.76
CA GLN A 153 5.48 1.24 -10.11
C GLN A 153 5.31 -0.06 -10.91
N LEU A 154 4.23 -0.82 -10.67
CA LEU A 154 3.94 -2.06 -11.38
C LEU A 154 3.48 -1.84 -12.83
N LEU A 155 2.93 -0.67 -13.17
CA LEU A 155 2.62 -0.34 -14.57
C LEU A 155 3.90 -0.17 -15.41
N GLU A 156 5.03 0.11 -14.76
CA GLU A 156 6.32 0.37 -15.41
C GLU A 156 7.19 -0.89 -15.54
N THR A 157 6.91 -1.94 -14.76
CA THR A 157 7.80 -3.10 -14.62
C THR A 157 7.08 -4.43 -14.87
N HIS A 158 7.45 -5.08 -15.97
CA HIS A 158 7.28 -6.52 -16.29
C HIS A 158 5.89 -7.18 -16.26
N GLN A 159 4.81 -6.51 -15.83
CA GLN A 159 3.46 -7.11 -15.78
C GLN A 159 2.64 -6.90 -17.05
N HIS A 160 3.23 -6.37 -18.14
CA HIS A 160 2.61 -6.34 -19.47
C HIS A 160 2.15 -7.72 -19.94
N THR A 161 2.79 -8.78 -19.46
CA THR A 161 2.43 -10.18 -19.78
C THR A 161 1.09 -10.60 -19.19
N LEU A 162 0.64 -9.97 -18.10
CA LEU A 162 -0.64 -10.28 -17.46
C LEU A 162 -1.81 -9.48 -18.06
N LEU A 163 -1.53 -8.33 -18.68
CA LEU A 163 -2.57 -7.47 -19.25
C LEU A 163 -3.50 -8.22 -20.20
N PRO A 164 -3.03 -9.03 -21.17
CA PRO A 164 -3.92 -9.73 -22.10
C PRO A 164 -4.95 -10.66 -21.44
N PHE A 165 -4.75 -11.03 -20.17
CA PHE A 165 -5.64 -11.91 -19.41
C PHE A 165 -6.54 -11.14 -18.42
N ALA A 166 -6.22 -9.87 -18.16
CA ALA A 166 -7.00 -9.05 -17.22
C ALA A 166 -8.36 -8.71 -17.84
N HIS A 167 -9.44 -8.94 -17.11
CA HIS A 167 -10.76 -8.50 -17.54
C HIS A 167 -10.97 -7.00 -17.25
N ARG A 168 -10.36 -6.53 -16.16
CA ARG A 168 -10.47 -5.13 -15.74
C ARG A 168 -9.23 -4.71 -14.96
N ILE A 169 -8.85 -3.44 -15.12
CA ILE A 169 -7.86 -2.77 -14.28
C ILE A 169 -8.58 -1.91 -13.25
N LEU A 170 -8.35 -2.20 -11.98
CA LEU A 170 -8.85 -1.46 -10.84
C LEU A 170 -7.80 -0.45 -10.38
N CYS A 171 -8.07 0.83 -10.57
CA CYS A 171 -7.11 1.88 -10.27
C CYS A 171 -7.51 2.71 -9.05
N LYS A 172 -6.58 2.78 -8.09
CA LYS A 172 -6.77 3.43 -6.77
C LYS A 172 -6.71 4.95 -6.82
N THR A 173 -6.10 5.50 -7.87
CA THR A 173 -6.03 6.93 -8.16
C THR A 173 -6.41 7.20 -9.60
N LYS A 174 -6.85 8.43 -9.87
CA LYS A 174 -7.14 8.86 -11.23
C LYS A 174 -5.89 8.86 -12.11
N SER A 175 -4.72 9.21 -11.56
CA SER A 175 -3.45 9.18 -12.30
C SER A 175 -3.08 7.76 -12.73
N VAL A 176 -3.26 6.76 -11.87
CA VAL A 176 -3.06 5.35 -12.23
C VAL A 176 -4.05 4.92 -13.30
N CYS A 177 -5.30 5.37 -13.25
CA CYS A 177 -6.26 5.08 -14.32
C CYS A 177 -5.82 5.67 -15.67
N THR A 178 -5.36 6.92 -15.70
CA THR A 178 -4.84 7.55 -16.91
C THR A 178 -3.63 6.79 -17.47
N ALA A 179 -2.68 6.41 -16.60
CA ALA A 179 -1.53 5.61 -17.00
C ALA A 179 -1.95 4.23 -17.55
N ALA A 180 -2.88 3.55 -16.88
CA ALA A 180 -3.41 2.26 -17.32
C ALA A 180 -4.14 2.36 -18.66
N GLN A 181 -4.92 3.42 -18.90
CA GLN A 181 -5.59 3.68 -20.17
C GLN A 181 -4.60 3.90 -21.32
N ALA A 182 -3.54 4.68 -21.06
CA ALA A 182 -2.46 4.88 -22.04
C ALA A 182 -1.78 3.54 -22.37
N LEU A 183 -1.58 2.68 -21.37
CA LEU A 183 -0.97 1.37 -21.56
C LEU A 183 -1.87 0.38 -22.33
N ILE A 184 -3.18 0.39 -22.06
CA ILE A 184 -4.17 -0.38 -22.82
C ILE A 184 -4.17 0.06 -24.27
N ALA A 185 -4.17 1.37 -24.54
CA ALA A 185 -4.18 1.93 -25.89
C ALA A 185 -2.93 1.56 -26.69
N SER A 186 -1.77 1.36 -26.04
CA SER A 186 -0.53 0.94 -26.69
C SER A 186 -0.36 -0.58 -26.81
N THR A 187 -1.26 -1.38 -26.23
CA THR A 187 -1.17 -2.84 -26.19
C THR A 187 -2.32 -3.47 -27.01
N PRO A 188 -2.10 -3.91 -28.27
CA PRO A 188 -3.18 -4.38 -29.15
C PRO A 188 -4.06 -5.51 -28.57
N LYS A 189 -3.48 -6.40 -27.76
CA LYS A 189 -4.21 -7.51 -27.11
C LYS A 189 -5.02 -7.08 -25.88
N ALA A 190 -4.92 -5.82 -25.45
CA ALA A 190 -5.55 -5.29 -24.26
C ALA A 190 -6.78 -4.41 -24.55
N SER A 191 -7.21 -4.27 -25.81
CA SER A 191 -8.32 -3.38 -26.18
C SER A 191 -9.68 -3.73 -25.56
N HIS A 192 -9.83 -4.96 -25.06
CA HIS A 192 -11.02 -5.44 -24.37
C HIS A 192 -11.06 -5.04 -22.88
N ILE A 193 -9.94 -4.55 -22.32
CA ILE A 193 -9.80 -4.29 -20.90
C ILE A 193 -10.40 -2.93 -20.55
N GLU A 194 -11.27 -2.93 -19.54
CA GLU A 194 -11.80 -1.69 -18.97
C GLU A 194 -10.94 -1.22 -17.78
N THR A 195 -10.73 0.09 -17.64
CA THR A 195 -10.21 0.67 -16.39
C THR A 195 -11.34 1.19 -15.53
N LYS A 196 -11.34 0.90 -14.23
CA LYS A 196 -12.32 1.44 -13.29
C LYS A 196 -11.63 2.05 -12.09
N TYR A 197 -11.91 3.33 -11.86
CA TYR A 197 -11.45 4.02 -10.66
C TYR A 197 -12.22 3.50 -9.45
N THR A 198 -11.51 2.99 -8.46
CA THR A 198 -12.11 2.31 -7.31
C THR A 198 -12.09 3.15 -6.05
N SER A 199 -11.43 4.31 -6.07
CA SER A 199 -10.91 4.92 -4.84
C SER A 199 -9.97 3.95 -4.11
N HIS A 200 -9.72 4.19 -2.83
CA HIS A 200 -8.90 3.36 -1.95
C HIS A 200 -9.61 3.18 -0.62
N ALA A 201 -9.37 2.05 0.05
CA ALA A 201 -9.80 1.86 1.43
C ALA A 201 -8.76 1.05 2.19
N THR A 202 -8.29 1.62 3.29
CA THR A 202 -7.49 0.93 4.30
C THR A 202 -8.39 0.61 5.49
N PRO A 203 -8.26 -0.55 6.15
CA PRO A 203 -9.04 -0.85 7.34
C PRO A 203 -9.02 0.30 8.34
N ASP A 204 -10.16 0.59 8.96
CA ASP A 204 -10.23 1.65 9.96
C ASP A 204 -9.45 1.22 11.20
N ILE A 205 -8.21 1.71 11.34
CA ILE A 205 -7.32 1.35 12.44
C ILE A 205 -7.89 1.73 13.82
N THR A 206 -8.84 2.68 13.88
CA THR A 206 -9.50 3.05 15.13
C THR A 206 -10.41 1.93 15.66
N LEU A 207 -10.87 1.05 14.77
CA LEU A 207 -11.65 -0.15 15.14
C LEU A 207 -10.75 -1.34 15.53
N LEU A 208 -9.45 -1.25 15.27
CA LEU A 208 -8.48 -2.32 15.55
C LEU A 208 -7.83 -2.19 16.93
N ILE A 209 -8.04 -1.06 17.62
CA ILE A 209 -7.51 -0.81 18.96
C ILE A 209 -8.60 -1.00 20.01
N SER A 210 -8.25 -1.60 21.16
CA SER A 210 -9.20 -2.01 22.20
C SER A 210 -9.91 -0.85 22.91
N SER A 211 -9.44 0.39 22.73
CA SER A 211 -10.03 1.58 23.34
C SER A 211 -9.92 2.77 22.39
N PRO A 212 -11.05 3.38 21.97
CA PRO A 212 -10.99 4.63 21.22
C PRO A 212 -10.43 5.71 22.13
N GLN A 213 -9.17 6.08 21.89
CA GLN A 213 -8.55 7.23 22.53
C GLN A 213 -8.71 8.45 21.64
N ASP A 214 -8.97 9.60 22.25
CA ASP A 214 -8.89 10.88 21.57
C ASP A 214 -7.48 11.05 20.98
N GLN A 215 -7.40 11.51 19.74
CA GLN A 215 -6.13 11.83 19.11
C GLN A 215 -5.41 12.93 19.89
N ASP A 216 -4.14 12.67 20.18
CA ASP A 216 -3.25 13.66 20.77
C ASP A 216 -2.57 14.47 19.66
N TYR A 217 -3.08 15.66 19.38
CA TYR A 217 -2.52 16.60 18.40
C TYR A 217 -1.24 17.32 18.89
N SER A 218 -0.68 16.89 20.02
CA SER A 218 0.70 17.16 20.40
C SER A 218 1.66 16.02 20.04
N LYS A 219 1.17 14.83 19.65
CA LYS A 219 2.00 13.72 19.19
C LYS A 219 2.13 13.69 17.69
N ILE A 220 3.34 13.40 17.23
CA ILE A 220 3.69 13.33 15.81
C ILE A 220 4.14 11.92 15.49
N PHE A 221 3.65 11.38 14.37
CA PHE A 221 3.95 10.02 13.92
C PHE A 221 4.56 10.02 12.51
N HIS A 222 5.56 9.16 12.31
CA HIS A 222 6.11 8.86 10.98
C HIS A 222 6.38 7.36 10.87
N LYS A 223 5.82 6.73 9.84
CA LYS A 223 6.16 5.35 9.43
C LYS A 223 7.29 5.41 8.41
N VAL A 224 8.39 4.73 8.70
CA VAL A 224 9.52 4.60 7.79
C VAL A 224 9.08 3.78 6.58
N ASP A 225 9.33 4.31 5.39
CA ASP A 225 9.14 3.61 4.12
C ASP A 225 10.43 2.86 3.78
N SER A 226 10.34 1.55 3.51
CA SER A 226 11.48 0.74 3.12
C SER A 226 12.15 1.21 1.84
N THR A 227 11.41 1.92 0.99
CA THR A 227 11.92 2.43 -0.29
C THR A 227 12.64 3.78 -0.18
N SER A 228 12.53 4.48 0.96
CA SER A 228 13.07 5.83 1.09
C SER A 228 13.56 6.17 2.51
N PRO A 229 14.59 5.46 3.04
CA PRO A 229 15.11 5.70 4.37
C PRO A 229 15.78 7.07 4.54
N SER A 230 16.23 7.70 3.45
CA SER A 230 16.93 8.99 3.48
C SER A 230 16.10 10.12 4.09
N PHE A 231 14.79 10.15 3.85
CA PHE A 231 13.90 11.16 4.45
C PHE A 231 13.74 10.97 5.95
N THR A 232 13.70 9.74 6.43
CA THR A 232 13.67 9.45 7.87
C THR A 232 14.94 10.01 8.53
N THR A 233 16.12 9.83 7.93
CA THR A 233 17.36 10.44 8.41
C THR A 233 17.27 11.97 8.47
N THR A 234 16.72 12.62 7.44
CA THR A 234 16.50 14.08 7.46
C THR A 234 15.56 14.50 8.59
N LEU A 235 14.47 13.76 8.80
CA LEU A 235 13.50 14.03 9.85
C LEU A 235 14.12 13.90 11.25
N LEU A 236 14.88 12.83 11.49
CA LEU A 236 15.60 12.60 12.74
C LEU A 236 16.64 13.68 13.00
N ASN A 237 17.44 14.04 12.00
CA ASN A 237 18.41 15.12 12.10
C ASN A 237 17.76 16.48 12.39
N CYS A 238 16.56 16.71 11.86
CA CYS A 238 15.78 17.90 12.18
C CYS A 238 15.30 17.87 13.63
N TRP A 239 14.69 16.76 14.07
CA TRP A 239 14.18 16.63 15.44
C TRP A 239 15.26 16.72 16.51
N SER A 240 16.44 16.13 16.26
CA SER A 240 17.58 16.19 17.18
C SER A 240 18.10 17.62 17.42
N LYS A 241 17.90 18.53 16.47
CA LYS A 241 18.24 19.96 16.63
C LYS A 241 17.18 20.74 17.43
N HIS A 242 16.03 20.13 17.69
CA HIS A 242 14.88 20.77 18.34
C HIS A 242 14.34 19.89 19.49
N PRO A 243 15.08 19.71 20.59
CA PRO A 243 14.67 18.84 21.70
C PRO A 243 13.41 19.33 22.44
N THR A 244 13.02 20.60 22.24
CA THR A 244 11.78 21.19 22.79
C THR A 244 10.55 20.95 21.92
N TRP A 245 10.72 20.40 20.71
CA TRP A 245 9.59 20.02 19.87
C TRP A 245 8.82 18.84 20.47
N PRO A 246 7.55 18.66 20.08
CA PRO A 246 6.76 17.55 20.57
C PRO A 246 7.36 16.19 20.19
N VAL A 247 6.92 15.16 20.91
CA VAL A 247 7.45 13.80 20.71
C VAL A 247 7.16 13.31 19.30
N LEU A 248 8.21 12.88 18.61
CA LEU A 248 8.16 12.20 17.33
C LEU A 248 8.22 10.70 17.55
N THR A 249 7.14 10.00 17.18
CA THR A 249 7.07 8.55 17.16
C THR A 249 7.44 8.04 15.77
N ILE A 250 8.53 7.26 15.69
CA ILE A 250 9.00 6.63 14.46
C ILE A 250 8.66 5.15 14.49
N ALA A 251 7.91 4.69 13.49
CA ALA A 251 7.67 3.27 13.27
C ALA A 251 8.62 2.71 12.21
N SER A 252 9.50 1.78 12.59
CA SER A 252 10.56 1.24 11.72
C SER A 252 10.72 -0.28 11.89
N ALA A 253 11.08 -0.97 10.81
CA ALA A 253 11.54 -2.37 10.84
C ALA A 253 12.97 -2.51 11.36
N TYR A 254 13.77 -1.44 11.22
CA TYR A 254 15.19 -1.46 11.58
C TYR A 254 15.39 -0.70 12.89
N PRO A 255 16.09 -1.30 13.87
CA PRO A 255 16.56 -0.56 15.03
C PRO A 255 17.57 0.48 14.54
N LEU A 256 17.29 1.77 14.78
CA LEU A 256 18.29 2.79 14.52
C LEU A 256 19.35 2.69 15.61
N THR A 257 20.61 2.55 15.19
CA THR A 257 21.75 2.27 16.07
C THR A 257 22.21 3.48 16.88
N GLU A 258 21.70 4.67 16.58
CA GLU A 258 22.01 5.91 17.27
C GLU A 258 21.10 6.12 18.48
N THR A 259 21.65 6.63 19.59
CA THR A 259 20.85 7.07 20.73
C THR A 259 19.95 8.22 20.29
N PRO A 260 18.61 8.05 20.23
CA PRO A 260 17.73 9.11 19.77
C PRO A 260 17.79 10.34 20.68
N ALA A 261 17.48 11.50 20.11
CA ALA A 261 17.16 12.68 20.90
C ALA A 261 16.01 12.37 21.87
N PRO A 262 15.94 13.04 23.05
CA PRO A 262 15.00 12.69 24.11
C PRO A 262 13.52 12.82 23.73
N ASN A 263 13.21 13.54 22.65
CA ASN A 263 11.86 13.71 22.10
C ASN A 263 11.59 12.82 20.88
N ILE A 264 12.36 11.76 20.66
CA ILE A 264 12.14 10.76 19.61
C ILE A 264 11.90 9.39 20.27
N VAL A 265 10.80 8.74 19.89
CA VAL A 265 10.41 7.42 20.39
C VAL A 265 10.29 6.46 19.20
N PHE A 266 10.85 5.26 19.33
CA PHE A 266 10.70 4.21 18.33
C PHE A 266 9.62 3.22 18.71
N VAL A 267 8.84 2.79 17.71
CA VAL A 267 7.85 1.72 17.81
C VAL A 267 8.17 0.69 16.73
N PRO A 268 8.22 -0.62 17.07
CA PRO A 268 8.48 -1.64 16.06
C PRO A 268 7.29 -1.78 15.10
N LEU A 269 7.54 -2.21 13.86
CA LEU A 269 6.48 -2.55 12.91
C LEU A 269 5.76 -3.87 13.26
N THR A 270 6.41 -4.75 14.02
CA THR A 270 5.87 -6.04 14.46
C THR A 270 6.12 -6.24 15.96
N PRO A 271 5.13 -6.70 16.75
CA PRO A 271 3.74 -6.99 16.37
C PRO A 271 2.95 -5.73 15.96
N LEU A 272 1.81 -5.90 15.29
CA LEU A 272 1.04 -4.79 14.70
C LEU A 272 0.36 -3.88 15.74
N GLN A 273 0.06 -4.39 16.93
CA GLN A 273 -0.72 -3.65 17.93
C GLN A 273 -0.04 -2.35 18.43
N PRO A 274 1.27 -2.33 18.77
CA PRO A 274 2.01 -1.11 19.05
C PRO A 274 1.95 -0.09 17.91
N LEU A 275 2.13 -0.55 16.65
CA LEU A 275 2.07 0.30 15.47
C LEU A 275 0.70 0.97 15.33
N TRP A 276 -0.38 0.18 15.37
CA TRP A 276 -1.75 0.71 15.24
C TRP A 276 -2.09 1.66 16.38
N THR A 277 -1.66 1.35 17.60
CA THR A 277 -1.85 2.24 18.76
C THR A 277 -1.13 3.57 18.54
N ALA A 278 0.12 3.56 18.09
CA ALA A 278 0.88 4.77 17.80
C ALA A 278 0.22 5.60 16.68
N GLN A 279 -0.25 4.95 15.62
CA GLN A 279 -0.94 5.60 14.50
C GLN A 279 -2.28 6.23 14.92
N ALA A 280 -3.10 5.48 15.66
CA ALA A 280 -4.45 5.90 16.04
C ALA A 280 -4.45 7.00 17.11
N THR A 281 -3.44 7.04 17.98
CA THR A 281 -3.33 8.03 19.06
C THR A 281 -2.58 9.30 18.66
N SER A 282 -1.80 9.27 17.57
CA SER A 282 -1.07 10.44 17.10
C SER A 282 -1.94 11.34 16.23
N GLY A 283 -2.16 12.58 16.66
CA GLY A 283 -3.00 13.53 15.92
C GLY A 283 -2.33 14.16 14.70
N ILE A 284 -1.02 13.97 14.51
CA ILE A 284 -0.26 14.50 13.38
C ILE A 284 0.58 13.37 12.76
N HIS A 285 0.52 13.21 11.44
CA HIS A 285 1.32 12.24 10.70
C HIS A 285 2.19 12.94 9.65
N ILE A 286 3.48 12.59 9.57
CA ILE A 286 4.41 13.12 8.58
C ILE A 286 4.68 12.06 7.50
N LEU A 287 4.42 12.41 6.25
CA LEU A 287 4.56 11.55 5.07
C LEU A 287 5.46 12.25 4.03
N PRO A 288 6.80 12.21 4.23
CA PRO A 288 7.74 13.08 3.53
C PRO A 288 8.13 12.60 2.11
N SER A 289 7.29 11.85 1.40
CA SER A 289 7.66 11.27 0.09
C SER A 289 7.22 12.13 -1.09
N HIS A 290 8.16 12.45 -1.99
CA HIS A 290 7.90 13.15 -3.27
C HIS A 290 7.49 12.20 -4.41
N ILE A 291 7.84 10.92 -4.33
CA ILE A 291 7.78 10.00 -5.48
C ILE A 291 6.59 9.05 -5.37
N SER A 292 6.28 8.59 -4.16
CA SER A 292 5.03 7.86 -3.89
C SER A 292 4.76 7.86 -2.41
N ILE A 293 3.86 8.72 -1.96
CA ILE A 293 3.25 8.50 -0.66
C ILE A 293 2.49 7.18 -0.75
N SER A 294 2.81 6.21 0.10
CA SER A 294 1.98 5.03 0.25
C SER A 294 0.56 5.49 0.58
N LEU A 295 -0.37 5.28 -0.36
CA LEU A 295 -1.78 5.62 -0.17
C LEU A 295 -2.33 4.97 1.10
N HIS A 296 -1.81 3.80 1.47
CA HIS A 296 -2.15 3.16 2.74
C HIS A 296 -1.79 4.05 3.93
N THR A 297 -0.55 4.55 4.02
CA THR A 297 -0.13 5.40 5.15
C THR A 297 -0.99 6.66 5.24
N LEU A 298 -1.28 7.29 4.09
CA LEU A 298 -2.17 8.45 4.02
C LEU A 298 -3.58 8.12 4.54
N ASN A 299 -4.17 7.01 4.08
CA ASN A 299 -5.52 6.62 4.48
C ASN A 299 -5.58 6.17 5.94
N THR A 300 -4.51 5.57 6.45
CA THR A 300 -4.41 5.21 7.86
C THR A 300 -4.44 6.46 8.73
N ALA A 301 -3.69 7.50 8.36
CA ALA A 301 -3.71 8.78 9.05
C ALA A 301 -5.11 9.43 9.00
N ARG A 302 -5.75 9.41 7.82
CA ARG A 302 -7.11 9.95 7.65
C ARG A 302 -8.15 9.16 8.46
N ALA A 303 -8.07 7.83 8.48
CA ALA A 303 -8.92 6.98 9.31
C ALA A 303 -8.74 7.31 10.80
N ALA A 304 -7.50 7.55 11.24
CA ALA A 304 -7.20 8.01 12.60
C ALA A 304 -7.60 9.46 12.88
N SER A 305 -8.25 10.18 11.95
CA SER A 305 -8.55 11.62 12.11
C SER A 305 -7.29 12.47 12.34
N ALA A 306 -6.13 12.04 11.84
CA ALA A 306 -4.88 12.76 11.98
C ALA A 306 -4.70 13.84 10.91
N LEU A 307 -4.05 14.94 11.28
CA LEU A 307 -3.54 15.94 10.35
C LEU A 307 -2.29 15.39 9.64
N THR A 308 -2.30 15.38 8.32
CA THR A 308 -1.19 14.85 7.51
C THR A 308 -0.32 15.98 6.97
N ILE A 309 1.00 15.88 7.17
CA ILE A 309 2.01 16.73 6.53
C ILE A 309 2.61 15.93 5.39
N THR A 310 2.31 16.31 4.16
CA THR A 310 2.81 15.65 2.95
C THR A 310 3.69 16.62 2.18
N LEU A 311 4.79 16.11 1.60
CA LEU A 311 5.51 16.86 0.57
C LEU A 311 4.74 16.78 -0.75
N ASP A 312 4.81 17.86 -1.53
CA ASP A 312 4.09 18.05 -2.79
C ASP A 312 4.17 16.79 -3.67
N SER A 313 3.12 15.99 -3.57
CA SER A 313 2.79 14.95 -4.51
C SER A 313 1.48 15.42 -5.12
N SER A 314 1.38 15.36 -6.45
CA SER A 314 0.21 15.75 -7.25
C SER A 314 -1.13 15.13 -6.81
N LEU A 315 -1.12 14.25 -5.80
CA LEU A 315 -2.24 13.57 -5.18
C LEU A 315 -2.84 14.30 -3.97
N VAL A 316 -2.13 15.24 -3.32
CA VAL A 316 -2.59 15.94 -2.10
C VAL A 316 -2.46 17.45 -2.27
N ARG A 317 -3.59 18.18 -2.25
CA ARG A 317 -3.69 19.60 -2.68
C ARG A 317 -3.29 20.66 -1.63
N GLU A 318 -2.70 20.29 -0.49
CA GLU A 318 -2.25 21.27 0.52
C GLU A 318 -0.71 21.28 0.56
N ILE A 319 -0.12 22.34 0.02
CA ILE A 319 1.29 22.37 -0.38
C ILE A 319 2.13 23.13 0.65
N PHE A 320 3.10 22.44 1.24
CA PHE A 320 4.30 23.06 1.81
C PHE A 320 5.46 22.88 0.82
N THR A 321 6.29 23.92 0.66
CA THR A 321 7.45 23.90 -0.26
C THR A 321 8.59 23.01 0.21
N ASP A 322 8.67 22.76 1.51
CA ASP A 322 9.62 21.85 2.14
C ASP A 322 9.05 21.31 3.46
N THR A 323 9.54 20.15 3.91
CA THR A 323 9.00 19.43 5.07
C THR A 323 9.11 20.24 6.34
N VAL A 324 10.23 20.97 6.52
CA VAL A 324 10.53 21.72 7.74
C VAL A 324 9.58 22.89 7.88
N SER A 325 9.36 23.65 6.81
CA SER A 325 8.36 24.72 6.79
C SER A 325 6.95 24.19 7.09
N GLY A 326 6.58 23.02 6.56
CA GLY A 326 5.31 22.38 6.88
C GLY A 326 5.17 21.98 8.34
N ILE A 327 6.23 21.38 8.92
CA ILE A 327 6.28 21.07 10.35
C ILE A 327 6.12 22.35 11.18
N LEU A 328 6.89 23.40 10.89
CA LEU A 328 6.84 24.67 11.62
C LEU A 328 5.46 25.31 11.55
N GLN A 329 4.81 25.30 10.39
CA GLN A 329 3.47 25.84 10.24
C GLN A 329 2.44 25.06 11.07
N VAL A 330 2.49 23.72 11.05
CA VAL A 330 1.61 22.89 11.88
C VAL A 330 1.88 23.10 13.37
N LEU A 331 3.15 23.19 13.78
CA LEU A 331 3.53 23.47 15.16
C LEU A 331 3.10 24.85 15.64
N ALA A 332 2.98 25.83 14.73
CA ALA A 332 2.45 27.16 15.03
C ALA A 332 0.91 27.19 15.15
N MET A 333 0.19 26.19 14.62
CA MET A 333 -1.27 26.11 14.74
C MET A 333 -1.71 25.79 16.16
N SER A 334 -2.88 26.29 16.55
CA SER A 334 -3.53 25.88 17.80
C SER A 334 -3.98 24.41 17.73
N VAL A 335 -4.03 23.72 18.88
CA VAL A 335 -4.56 22.35 18.96
C VAL A 335 -5.98 22.23 18.39
N PRO A 336 -6.92 23.17 18.66
CA PRO A 336 -8.24 23.17 18.03
C PRO A 336 -8.20 23.21 16.50
N ASP A 337 -7.30 24.00 15.89
CA ASP A 337 -7.19 24.09 14.43
C ASP A 337 -6.64 22.81 13.83
N ARG A 338 -5.62 22.20 14.45
CA ARG A 338 -5.10 20.89 14.04
C ARG A 338 -6.19 19.81 14.10
N ARG A 339 -6.98 19.81 15.18
CA ARG A 339 -8.13 18.91 15.35
C ARG A 339 -9.19 19.11 14.28
N LYS A 340 -9.49 20.36 13.91
CA LYS A 340 -10.43 20.67 12.83
C LYS A 340 -9.97 20.10 11.49
N LEU A 341 -8.68 20.21 11.17
CA LEU A 341 -8.12 19.61 9.94
C LEU A 341 -8.12 18.08 9.99
N GLY A 342 -7.78 17.49 11.14
CA GLY A 342 -7.86 16.04 11.35
C GLY A 342 -9.27 15.49 11.14
N LYS A 343 -10.30 16.18 11.62
CA LYS A 343 -11.71 15.81 11.37
C LYS A 343 -12.06 15.84 9.89
N LYS A 344 -11.60 16.84 9.13
CA LYS A 344 -11.80 16.87 7.67
C LYS A 344 -11.10 15.71 6.98
N ALA A 345 -9.92 15.31 7.47
CA ALA A 345 -9.21 14.13 6.96
C ALA A 345 -10.04 12.86 7.15
N ARG A 346 -10.67 12.71 8.33
CA ARG A 346 -11.60 11.62 8.64
C ARG A 346 -12.84 11.61 7.75
N GLU A 347 -13.52 12.74 7.62
CA GLU A 347 -14.69 12.88 6.74
C GLU A 347 -14.36 12.47 5.29
N ALA A 348 -13.17 12.85 4.84
CA ALA A 348 -12.70 12.47 3.53
C ALA A 348 -12.46 10.94 3.44
N TYR A 349 -11.87 10.32 4.48
CA TYR A 349 -11.68 8.86 4.53
C TYR A 349 -13.01 8.12 4.51
N ASP A 350 -13.99 8.55 5.30
CA ASP A 350 -15.30 7.90 5.37
C ASP A 350 -16.01 7.97 4.01
N ARG A 351 -15.96 9.13 3.34
CA ARG A 351 -16.50 9.29 1.98
C ARG A 351 -15.81 8.39 0.96
N ASP A 352 -14.48 8.37 0.93
CA ASP A 352 -13.71 7.60 -0.03
C ASP A 352 -13.88 6.09 0.21
N THR A 353 -14.01 5.67 1.48
CA THR A 353 -14.32 4.29 1.89
C THR A 353 -15.72 3.89 1.47
N ALA A 354 -16.73 4.77 1.64
CA ALA A 354 -18.08 4.48 1.19
C ALA A 354 -18.14 4.22 -0.33
N ILE A 355 -17.47 5.07 -1.12
CA ILE A 355 -17.34 4.89 -2.58
C ILE A 355 -16.66 3.54 -2.90
N TYR A 356 -15.55 3.23 -2.23
CA TYR A 356 -14.83 1.98 -2.45
C TYR A 356 -15.69 0.75 -2.10
N VAL A 357 -16.39 0.76 -0.96
CA VAL A 357 -17.25 -0.35 -0.52
C VAL A 357 -18.42 -0.58 -1.48
N GLU A 358 -19.07 0.50 -1.93
CA GLU A 358 -20.13 0.40 -2.94
C GLU A 358 -19.59 -0.24 -4.22
N PHE A 359 -18.43 0.22 -4.68
CA PHE A 359 -17.76 -0.32 -5.85
C PHE A 359 -17.44 -1.82 -5.72
N VAL A 360 -16.83 -2.24 -4.60
CA VAL A 360 -16.45 -3.64 -4.37
C VAL A 360 -17.68 -4.54 -4.29
N ARG A 361 -18.78 -4.09 -3.70
CA ARG A 361 -20.06 -4.82 -3.72
C ARG A 361 -20.62 -4.96 -5.14
N GLY A 362 -20.45 -3.93 -5.97
CA GLY A 362 -20.78 -3.97 -7.39
C GLY A 362 -19.97 -5.04 -8.14
N LEU A 363 -18.66 -5.12 -7.91
CA LEU A 363 -17.79 -6.12 -8.53
C LEU A 363 -18.28 -7.55 -8.32
N ARG A 364 -18.81 -7.86 -7.14
CA ARG A 364 -19.33 -9.20 -6.87
C ARG A 364 -20.49 -9.55 -7.81
N LYS A 365 -21.46 -8.63 -7.97
CA LYS A 365 -22.60 -8.84 -8.86
C LYS A 365 -22.17 -9.00 -10.32
N GLU A 366 -21.17 -8.23 -10.73
CA GLU A 366 -20.58 -8.33 -12.07
C GLU A 366 -19.90 -9.70 -12.27
N ALA A 367 -19.10 -10.14 -11.30
CA ALA A 367 -18.45 -11.44 -11.32
C ALA A 367 -19.43 -12.62 -11.38
N ASP A 368 -20.50 -12.59 -10.57
CA ASP A 368 -21.55 -13.60 -10.61
C ASP A 368 -22.24 -13.63 -12.00
N THR A 369 -22.41 -12.45 -12.62
CA THR A 369 -22.95 -12.35 -13.98
C THR A 369 -22.00 -13.00 -15.00
N TRP A 370 -20.69 -12.78 -14.89
CA TRP A 370 -19.70 -13.40 -15.77
C TRP A 370 -19.73 -14.93 -15.70
N ILE A 371 -19.79 -15.49 -14.48
CA ILE A 371 -19.90 -16.94 -14.28
C ILE A 371 -21.21 -17.51 -14.86
N SER A 372 -22.31 -16.75 -14.77
CA SER A 372 -23.62 -17.21 -15.25
C SER A 372 -23.73 -17.23 -16.78
N ARG A 373 -22.96 -16.39 -17.49
CA ARG A 373 -22.94 -16.37 -18.95
C ARG A 373 -22.21 -17.63 -19.43
N LYS A 374 -22.96 -18.51 -20.11
CA LYS A 374 -22.50 -19.83 -20.61
C LYS A 374 -21.22 -19.80 -21.48
N GLU A 375 -20.74 -18.64 -21.91
CA GLU A 375 -19.55 -18.48 -22.75
C GLU A 375 -18.27 -19.02 -22.10
N PHE A 376 -18.19 -19.05 -20.76
CA PHE A 376 -17.05 -19.67 -20.06
C PHE A 376 -17.05 -21.21 -20.08
N LYS A 377 -18.16 -21.86 -20.47
CA LYS A 377 -18.28 -23.33 -20.47
C LYS A 377 -17.91 -23.99 -21.79
N SER A 378 -17.66 -23.24 -22.86
CA SER A 378 -17.35 -23.79 -24.20
C SER A 378 -15.89 -23.65 -24.63
N GLU A 379 -15.05 -22.95 -23.86
CA GLU A 379 -13.62 -22.73 -24.16
C GLU A 379 -12.66 -23.32 -23.11
N LEU A 380 -13.20 -23.93 -22.05
CA LEU A 380 -12.48 -24.82 -21.11
C LEU A 380 -12.88 -26.27 -21.40
#